data_AF-A0AAN6J6C8-F1
#
_entry.id   AF-A0AAN6J6C8-F1
#
_cell.length_a   1.000
_cell.length_b   1.000
_cell.length_c   1.000
_cell.angle_alpha   90.00
_cell.angle_beta   90.00
_cell.angle_gamma   90.00
#
_symmetry.space_group_name_H-M   'P 1'
#
loop_
_entity.id
_entity.type
_entity.pdbx_description
1 polymer ?
#
loop_
_entity_poly.entity_id
_entity_poly.type
_entity_poly.pdbx_seq_one_letter_code
_entity_poly.pdbx_strand_id
1 'polypeptide(L)'
;MAVRSPALILGYGTGLSALLFAFSFTGGTLYGYQKDPTVDEVSRKEYMRKNRRRPIEQTVNELGESAHVHAPGYEQRRAQRIKEAYGIDVPTHGASTS
;
A
#
# COMPACT_ATOMS: atom_id res chain seq x y z
N MET A 1 -32.27 -20.67 30.02
CA MET A 1 -33.01 -19.71 29.17
C MET A 1 -32.33 -19.66 27.82
N ALA A 2 -32.91 -20.25 26.77
CA ALA A 2 -32.26 -20.32 25.46
C ALA A 2 -32.35 -18.94 24.77
N VAL A 3 -31.20 -18.39 24.37
CA VAL A 3 -31.15 -17.15 23.59
C VAL A 3 -31.60 -17.49 22.16
N ARG A 4 -32.89 -17.31 21.87
CA ARG A 4 -33.53 -17.64 20.58
C ARG A 4 -33.84 -16.38 19.76
N SER A 5 -32.96 -15.38 19.78
CA SER A 5 -33.07 -14.23 18.89
C SER A 5 -32.06 -14.37 17.75
N PRO A 6 -32.50 -14.45 16.48
CA PRO A 6 -31.59 -14.58 15.34
C PRO A 6 -30.66 -13.37 15.21
N ALA A 7 -31.14 -12.18 15.57
CA ALA A 7 -30.32 -10.97 15.57
C ALA A 7 -29.18 -11.03 16.58
N LEU A 8 -29.40 -11.62 17.77
CA LEU A 8 -28.35 -11.78 18.77
C LEU A 8 -27.28 -12.77 18.29
N ILE A 9 -27.69 -13.90 17.71
CA ILE A 9 -26.75 -14.91 17.18
C ILE A 9 -25.88 -14.30 16.08
N LEU A 10 -26.49 -13.54 15.16
CA LEU A 10 -25.75 -12.86 14.10
C LEU A 10 -24.81 -11.79 14.66
N GLY A 11 -25.26 -10.96 15.60
CA GLY A 11 -24.41 -9.92 16.20
C GLY A 11 -23.21 -10.47 16.96
N TYR A 12 -23.41 -11.50 17.80
CA TYR A 12 -22.31 -12.16 18.50
C TYR A 12 -21.39 -12.91 17.54
N GLY A 13 -21.95 -13.57 16.52
CA GLY A 13 -21.17 -14.29 15.52
C GLY A 13 -20.28 -13.39 14.68
N THR A 14 -20.81 -12.29 14.15
CA THR A 14 -20.04 -11.34 13.34
C THR A 14 -19.04 -10.53 14.17
N GLY A 15 -19.42 -10.14 15.39
CA GLY A 15 -18.51 -9.44 16.30
C GLY A 15 -17.32 -10.32 16.69
N LEU A 16 -17.58 -11.56 17.09
CA LEU A 16 -16.53 -12.50 17.46
C LEU A 16 -15.67 -12.90 16.26
N SER A 17 -16.25 -13.07 15.07
CA SER A 17 -15.48 -13.38 13.87
C SER A 17 -14.56 -12.23 13.47
N ALA A 18 -15.01 -10.98 13.53
CA ALA A 18 -14.18 -9.82 13.26
C ALA A 18 -13.01 -9.70 14.26
N LEU A 19 -13.28 -9.97 15.55
CA LEU A 19 -12.25 -9.97 16.58
C LEU A 19 -11.19 -11.06 16.36
N LEU A 20 -11.62 -12.31 16.10
CA LEU A 20 -10.70 -13.41 15.84
C LEU A 20 -9.96 -13.25 14.51
N PHE A 21 -10.61 -12.66 13.51
CA PHE A 21 -9.97 -12.30 12.25
C PHE A 21 -8.86 -11.30 12.49
N ALA A 22 -9.13 -10.21 13.21
CA ALA A 22 -8.11 -9.21 13.55
C ALA A 22 -6.96 -9.84 14.34
N PHE A 23 -7.26 -10.67 15.34
CA PHE A 23 -6.25 -11.38 16.13
C PHE A 23 -5.38 -12.31 15.28
N SER A 24 -5.98 -13.05 14.35
CA SER A 24 -5.24 -13.98 13.47
C SER A 24 -4.42 -13.22 12.44
N PHE A 25 -4.97 -12.14 11.87
CA PHE A 25 -4.30 -11.28 10.90
C PHE A 25 -3.06 -10.59 11.49
N THR A 26 -3.10 -10.22 12.77
CA THR A 26 -1.95 -9.59 13.46
C THR A 26 -0.89 -10.58 13.94
N GLY A 27 -1.08 -11.89 13.72
CA GLY A 27 -0.09 -12.93 14.04
C GLY A 27 -0.51 -13.92 15.13
N GLY A 28 -1.71 -13.78 15.71
CA GLY A 28 -2.30 -14.80 16.59
C GLY A 28 -1.56 -15.03 17.91
N THR A 29 -0.67 -14.12 18.32
CA THR A 29 0.09 -14.22 19.57
C THR A 29 -0.30 -13.11 20.54
N LEU A 30 -0.59 -13.49 21.79
CA LEU A 30 -0.73 -12.53 22.91
C LEU A 30 0.63 -12.12 23.49
N TYR A 31 1.69 -12.85 23.12
CA TYR A 31 3.06 -12.52 23.42
C TYR A 31 3.61 -11.59 22.33
N GLY A 32 4.46 -10.64 22.72
CA GLY A 32 5.10 -9.72 21.79
C GLY A 32 5.90 -10.45 20.70
N TYR A 33 6.19 -9.75 19.61
CA TYR A 33 6.90 -10.30 18.44
C TYR A 33 8.16 -11.07 18.85
N GLN A 34 8.12 -12.39 18.74
CA GLN A 34 9.28 -13.24 18.97
C GLN A 34 10.14 -13.21 17.72
N LYS A 35 11.42 -12.87 17.89
CA LYS A 35 12.39 -12.93 16.79
C LYS A 35 12.54 -14.40 16.41
N ASP A 36 12.26 -14.70 15.15
CA ASP A 36 12.49 -16.02 14.58
C ASP A 36 14.01 -16.30 14.57
N PRO A 37 14.51 -17.31 15.31
CA PRO A 37 15.93 -17.64 15.36
C PRO A 37 16.43 -18.25 14.05
N THR A 38 15.54 -18.64 13.13
CA THR A 38 15.92 -19.23 11.84
C THR A 38 16.20 -18.20 10.74
N VAL A 39 15.81 -16.93 10.97
CA VAL A 39 16.03 -15.84 10.00
C VAL A 39 17.37 -15.16 10.29
N ASP A 40 18.25 -15.16 9.30
CA ASP A 40 19.53 -14.46 9.39
C ASP A 40 19.31 -12.96 9.66
N GLU A 41 19.96 -12.45 10.71
CA GLU A 41 19.82 -11.06 11.13
C GLU A 41 20.31 -10.07 10.08
N VAL A 42 21.29 -10.46 9.25
CA VAL A 42 21.82 -9.59 8.19
C VAL A 42 20.76 -9.44 7.10
N SER A 43 20.22 -10.54 6.59
CA SER A 43 19.12 -10.52 5.60
C SER A 43 17.91 -9.70 6.07
N ARG A 44 17.54 -9.80 7.36
CA ARG A 44 16.44 -9.03 7.96
C ARG A 44 16.74 -7.53 7.99
N LYS A 45 17.95 -7.14 8.39
CA LYS A 45 18.37 -5.73 8.43
C LYS A 45 18.47 -5.15 7.03
N GLU A 46 18.91 -5.92 6.05
CA GLU A 46 18.93 -5.50 4.64
C GLU A 46 17.53 -5.29 4.08
N TYR A 47 16.58 -6.19 4.36
CA TYR A 47 15.17 -6.00 4.00
C TYR A 47 14.61 -4.71 4.59
N MET A 48 14.83 -4.47 5.89
CA MET A 48 14.38 -3.24 6.57
C MET A 48 15.03 -1.97 6.01
N ARG A 49 16.29 -2.05 5.55
CA ARG A 49 17.00 -0.93 4.91
C ARG A 49 16.43 -0.63 3.52
N LYS A 50 16.10 -1.65 2.73
CA LYS A 50 15.50 -1.52 1.39
C LYS A 50 14.14 -0.80 1.43
N ASN A 51 13.39 -0.92 2.53
CA ASN A 51 12.12 -0.17 2.69
C ASN A 51 12.29 1.37 2.79
N ARG A 52 13.47 1.89 3.12
CA ARG A 52 13.67 3.36 3.27
C ARG A 52 13.73 4.10 1.95
N ARG A 53 14.23 3.46 0.88
CA ARG A 53 14.34 4.07 -0.46
C ARG A 53 14.04 2.98 -1.48
N ARG A 54 12.83 3.03 -2.03
CA ARG A 54 12.38 2.13 -3.10
C ARG A 54 12.47 2.89 -4.44
N PRO A 55 12.93 2.24 -5.53
CA PRO A 55 12.91 2.84 -6.86
C PRO A 55 11.48 3.24 -7.26
N ILE A 56 11.32 4.42 -7.86
CA ILE A 56 10.00 4.96 -8.24
C ILE A 56 9.28 4.06 -9.26
N GLU A 57 10.04 3.40 -10.14
CA GLU A 57 9.53 2.44 -11.12
C GLU A 57 8.85 1.23 -10.44
N GLN A 58 9.42 0.75 -9.33
CA GLN A 58 8.84 -0.35 -8.57
C GLN A 58 7.52 0.08 -7.92
N THR A 59 7.45 1.31 -7.41
CA THR A 59 6.21 1.86 -6.82
C THR A 59 5.12 2.03 -7.87
N VAL A 60 5.45 2.54 -9.05
CA VAL A 60 4.49 2.70 -10.15
C VAL A 60 3.97 1.36 -10.66
N ASN A 61 4.82 0.34 -10.75
CA ASN A 61 4.40 -0.99 -11.20
C ASN A 61 3.50 -1.71 -10.18
N GLU A 62 3.77 -1.54 -8.88
CA GLU A 62 2.99 -2.22 -7.81
C GLU A 62 1.67 -1.50 -7.47
N LEU A 63 1.65 -0.17 -7.44
CA LEU A 63 0.48 0.63 -6.99
C LEU A 63 -0.28 1.29 -8.15
N GLY A 64 0.29 1.31 -9.36
CA GLY A 64 -0.21 2.11 -10.46
C GLY A 64 0.12 3.60 -10.33
N GLU A 65 -0.08 4.35 -11.41
CA GLU A 65 0.01 5.81 -11.37
C GLU A 65 -1.17 6.37 -10.56
N SER A 66 -0.87 7.18 -9.54
CA SER A 66 -1.89 7.84 -8.71
C SER A 66 -1.72 9.36 -8.82
N ALA A 67 -2.65 10.12 -8.22
CA ALA A 67 -2.60 11.59 -8.23
C ALA A 67 -1.29 12.18 -7.70
N HIS A 68 -0.54 11.44 -6.86
CA HIS A 68 0.70 11.90 -6.24
C HIS A 68 1.94 11.10 -6.67
N VAL A 69 1.77 10.01 -7.43
CA VAL A 69 2.86 9.15 -7.89
C VAL A 69 2.77 9.07 -9.40
N HIS A 70 3.74 9.69 -10.06
CA HIS A 70 3.78 9.82 -11.51
C HIS A 70 4.92 9.00 -12.09
N ALA A 71 4.62 8.26 -13.15
CA ALA A 71 5.66 7.59 -13.91
C ALA A 71 6.56 8.61 -14.63
N PRO A 72 7.81 8.23 -14.97
CA PRO A 72 8.66 9.04 -15.84
C PRO A 72 7.91 9.47 -17.12
N GLY A 73 8.04 10.74 -17.52
CA GLY A 73 7.36 11.29 -18.70
C GLY A 73 5.90 11.73 -18.49
N TYR A 74 5.39 11.73 -17.25
CA TYR A 74 4.04 12.24 -16.94
C TYR A 74 3.83 13.70 -17.37
N GLU A 75 4.83 14.57 -17.21
CA GLU A 75 4.73 15.99 -17.62
C GLU A 75 4.47 16.16 -19.12
N GLN A 76 5.07 15.32 -19.95
CA GLN A 76 4.89 15.35 -21.41
C GLN A 76 3.49 14.87 -21.79
N ARG A 77 3.03 13.76 -21.18
CA ARG A 77 1.65 13.25 -21.37
C ARG A 77 0.61 14.25 -20.86
N ARG A 78 0.90 14.96 -19.76
CA ARG A 78 0.03 15.99 -19.20
C ARG A 78 -0.03 17.22 -20.11
N ALA A 79 1.10 17.71 -20.60
CA ALA A 79 1.15 18.83 -21.53
C ALA A 79 0.41 18.50 -22.83
N GLN A 80 0.57 17.29 -23.37
CA GLN A 80 -0.18 16.84 -24.54
C GLN A 80 -1.70 16.82 -24.29
N ARG A 81 -2.16 16.26 -23.16
CA ARG A 81 -3.59 16.27 -22.80
C ARG A 81 -4.16 17.69 -22.65
N ILE A 82 -3.40 18.61 -22.07
CA ILE A 82 -3.83 20.01 -21.89
C ILE A 82 -3.86 20.75 -23.23
N LYS A 83 -2.89 20.49 -24.09
CA LYS A 83 -2.86 21.04 -25.45
C LYS A 83 -4.04 20.55 -26.28
N GLU A 84 -4.36 19.25 -26.23
CA GLU A 84 -5.50 18.68 -26.94
C GLU A 84 -6.85 19.18 -26.38
N ALA A 85 -6.98 19.32 -25.06
CA ALA A 85 -8.25 19.71 -24.44
C ALA A 85 -8.54 21.22 -24.48
N TYR A 86 -7.50 22.07 -24.41
CA TYR A 86 -7.66 23.52 -24.22
C TYR A 86 -6.88 24.37 -25.22
N GLY A 87 -6.07 23.77 -26.11
CA GLY A 87 -5.24 24.52 -27.07
C GLY A 87 -4.12 25.33 -26.42
N ILE A 88 -3.82 25.07 -25.14
CA ILE A 88 -2.82 25.81 -24.36
C ILE A 88 -1.48 25.06 -24.43
N ASP A 89 -0.43 25.73 -24.88
CA ASP A 89 0.94 25.22 -24.83
C ASP A 89 1.53 25.42 -23.44
N VAL A 90 1.65 24.33 -22.69
CA VAL A 90 2.22 24.33 -21.34
C VAL A 90 3.74 24.14 -21.44
N PRO A 91 4.57 25.07 -20.91
CA PRO A 91 6.02 24.89 -20.88
C PRO A 91 6.38 23.73 -19.94
N THR A 92 7.01 22.70 -20.48
CA THR A 92 7.53 21.57 -19.70
C THR A 92 8.98 21.85 -19.32
N HIS A 93 9.23 22.35 -18.12
CA HIS A 93 10.60 22.50 -17.59
C HIS A 93 11.17 21.11 -17.22
N GLY A 94 11.71 20.42 -18.22
CA GLY A 94 12.38 19.12 -18.05
C GLY A 94 13.16 18.63 -19.27
N ALA A 95 13.25 19.43 -20.36
CA ALA A 95 13.99 19.07 -21.57
C ALA A 95 15.44 19.63 -21.63
N SER A 96 16.03 19.98 -20.49
CA SER A 96 17.45 20.42 -20.46
C SER A 96 18.16 19.96 -19.19
N THR A 97 18.78 18.80 -19.28
CA THR A 97 20.10 18.53 -18.66
C THR A 97 20.63 17.23 -19.26
N SER A 98 21.45 17.41 -20.30
CA SER A 98 22.54 16.51 -20.70
C SER A 98 23.56 16.34 -19.58
#